data_AF-A0A4S4M581-F1
#
_entry.id   AF-A0A4S4M581-F1
#
_cell.length_a   1.000
_cell.length_b   1.000
_cell.length_c   1.000
_cell.angle_alpha   90.00
_cell.angle_beta   90.00
_cell.angle_gamma   90.00
#
_symmetry.space_group_name_H-M   'P 1'
#
loop_
_entity.id
_entity.type
_entity.pdbx_description
1 polymer ?
#
loop_
_entity_poly.entity_id
_entity_poly.type
_entity_poly.pdbx_seq_one_letter_code
_entity_poly.pdbx_strand_id
1 'polypeptide(L)'
;MVCYIGARALTELKARISAENRHEFLHAPIKVPRHQAPFSTPDEMAQFNTQVLNEIAAGNIPDGYLVTDEEWEDEEYPNAEAIPVGRASKQLEIALPAEIWRPRAVLWAQAVEILGRLIPDPQSSHSDSD
;
A
#
# COMPACT_ATOMS: atom_id res chain seq x y z
N MET A 1 6.65 45.35 -17.93
CA MET A 1 7.62 44.38 -18.49
C MET A 1 8.17 43.46 -17.38
N VAL A 2 7.30 42.78 -16.61
CA VAL A 2 7.69 41.89 -15.49
C VAL A 2 6.99 40.53 -15.60
N CYS A 3 5.80 40.50 -16.21
CA CYS A 3 5.01 39.29 -16.43
C CYS A 3 5.70 38.25 -17.36
N TYR A 4 6.58 38.69 -18.26
CA TYR A 4 7.25 37.80 -19.24
C TYR A 4 8.36 36.93 -18.63
N ILE A 5 8.99 37.39 -17.54
CA ILE A 5 10.10 36.70 -16.88
C ILE A 5 9.58 35.51 -16.05
N GLY A 6 8.46 35.69 -15.35
CA GLY A 6 7.83 34.63 -14.55
C GLY A 6 7.27 33.48 -15.40
N ALA A 7 6.71 33.80 -16.58
CA ALA A 7 6.21 32.78 -17.50
C ALA A 7 7.34 31.89 -18.03
N ARG A 8 8.48 32.48 -18.40
CA ARG A 8 9.66 31.75 -18.90
C ARG A 8 10.29 30.86 -17.83
N ALA A 9 10.42 31.36 -16.60
CA ALA A 9 10.94 30.58 -15.47
C ALA A 9 10.06 29.36 -15.14
N LEU A 10 8.74 29.50 -15.22
CA LEU A 10 7.79 28.39 -15.03
C LEU A 10 7.90 27.33 -16.13
N THR A 11 8.10 27.74 -17.38
CA THR A 11 8.31 26.81 -18.50
C THR A 11 9.62 26.05 -18.36
N GLU A 12 10.67 26.72 -17.91
CA GLU A 12 12.01 26.15 -17.71
C GLU A 12 12.03 25.15 -16.54
N LEU A 13 11.34 25.46 -15.44
CA LEU A 13 11.16 24.54 -14.31
C LEU A 13 10.39 23.27 -14.72
N LYS A 14 9.29 23.44 -15.47
CA LYS A 14 8.52 22.31 -15.99
C LYS A 14 9.34 21.43 -16.93
N ALA A 15 10.14 22.06 -17.80
CA ALA A 15 11.03 21.33 -18.70
C ALA A 15 12.09 20.54 -17.92
N ARG A 16 12.64 21.09 -16.83
CA ARG A 16 13.61 20.42 -15.98
C ARG A 16 13.03 19.22 -15.23
N ILE A 17 11.88 19.41 -14.56
CA ILE A 17 11.16 18.31 -13.88
C ILE A 17 10.78 17.20 -14.88
N SER A 18 10.31 17.58 -16.07
CA SER A 18 9.96 16.62 -17.12
C SER A 18 11.19 15.90 -17.70
N ALA A 19 12.36 16.52 -17.70
CA ALA A 19 13.60 15.90 -18.17
C ALA A 19 14.16 14.95 -17.11
N GLU A 20 14.19 15.37 -15.84
CA GLU A 20 14.63 14.55 -14.70
C GLU A 20 13.74 13.32 -14.54
N ASN A 21 12.42 13.49 -14.54
CA ASN A 21 11.50 12.40 -14.27
C ASN A 21 11.12 11.60 -15.52
N ARG A 22 11.76 11.88 -16.67
CA ARG A 22 11.45 11.21 -17.94
C ARG A 22 11.62 9.70 -17.83
N HIS A 23 12.67 9.24 -17.15
CA HIS A 23 12.98 7.82 -17.01
C HIS A 23 12.00 7.11 -16.06
N GLU A 24 11.53 7.80 -15.02
CA GLU A 24 10.59 7.25 -14.04
C GLU A 24 9.18 7.07 -14.64
N PHE A 25 8.71 8.02 -15.45
CA PHE A 25 7.34 7.97 -16.01
C PHE A 25 7.24 7.35 -17.41
N LEU A 26 8.33 7.25 -18.17
CA LEU A 26 8.35 6.67 -19.52
C LEU A 26 9.16 5.36 -19.59
N HIS A 27 9.29 4.64 -18.48
CA HIS A 27 9.85 3.30 -18.53
C HIS A 27 8.97 2.41 -19.42
N ALA A 28 9.60 1.53 -20.21
CA ALA A 28 8.86 0.53 -20.96
C ALA A 28 8.00 -0.27 -19.97
N PRO A 29 6.75 -0.63 -20.31
CA PRO A 29 5.87 -1.36 -19.41
C PRO A 29 6.61 -2.53 -18.76
N ILE A 30 6.66 -2.54 -17.44
CA ILE A 30 7.25 -3.65 -16.70
C ILE A 30 6.45 -4.89 -17.09
N LYS A 31 7.15 -5.93 -17.58
CA LYS A 31 6.51 -7.21 -17.85
C LYS A 31 6.05 -7.79 -16.52
N VAL A 32 4.79 -7.55 -16.19
CA VAL A 32 4.16 -8.14 -15.01
C VAL A 32 4.19 -9.66 -15.20
N PRO A 33 4.72 -10.43 -14.24
CA PRO A 33 4.64 -11.87 -14.27
C PRO A 33 3.19 -12.30 -14.51
N ARG A 34 2.95 -13.11 -15.56
CA ARG A 34 1.59 -13.44 -16.01
C ARG A 34 0.83 -14.33 -15.05
N HIS A 35 1.54 -15.11 -14.23
CA HIS A 35 0.98 -15.97 -13.22
C HIS A 35 2.01 -16.13 -12.11
N GLN A 36 1.63 -15.71 -10.92
CA GLN A 36 2.01 -16.38 -9.68
C GLN A 36 0.99 -15.90 -8.65
N ALA A 37 -0.15 -16.59 -8.61
CA ALA A 37 -0.81 -16.69 -7.32
C ALA A 37 0.26 -17.20 -6.34
N PRO A 38 0.32 -16.68 -5.10
CA PRO A 38 1.32 -17.13 -4.13
C PRO A 38 1.19 -18.62 -3.77
N PHE A 39 0.09 -19.24 -4.20
CA PHE A 39 -0.20 -20.66 -4.04
C PHE A 39 0.03 -21.39 -5.38
N SER A 40 0.88 -22.40 -5.35
CA SER A 40 1.16 -23.29 -6.47
C SER A 40 0.06 -24.35 -6.63
N THR A 41 -0.67 -24.66 -5.55
CA THR A 41 -1.72 -25.67 -5.52
C THR A 41 -3.01 -25.18 -4.86
N PRO A 42 -4.18 -25.75 -5.23
CA PRO A 42 -5.44 -25.46 -4.53
C PRO A 42 -5.39 -25.82 -3.03
N ASP A 43 -4.61 -26.83 -2.65
CA ASP A 43 -4.46 -27.27 -1.26
C ASP A 43 -3.71 -26.24 -0.42
N GLU A 44 -2.66 -25.61 -0.96
CA GLU A 44 -1.96 -24.50 -0.29
C GLU A 44 -2.91 -23.30 -0.06
N MET A 45 -3.73 -22.98 -1.05
CA MET A 45 -4.75 -21.93 -0.91
C MET A 45 -5.80 -22.31 0.16
N ALA A 46 -6.21 -23.58 0.21
CA ALA A 46 -7.13 -24.05 1.24
C ALA A 46 -6.52 -23.95 2.64
N GLN A 47 -5.26 -24.34 2.81
CA GLN A 47 -4.52 -24.21 4.07
C GLN A 47 -4.41 -22.75 4.52
N PHE A 48 -4.07 -21.85 3.59
CA PHE A 48 -4.06 -20.41 3.85
C PHE A 48 -5.42 -19.92 4.35
N ASN A 49 -6.50 -20.24 3.64
CA ASN A 49 -7.86 -19.84 4.04
C ASN A 49 -8.23 -20.40 5.42
N THR A 50 -7.86 -21.64 5.72
CA THR A 50 -8.08 -22.23 7.06
C THR A 50 -7.32 -21.48 8.15
N GLN A 51 -6.06 -21.10 7.91
CA GLN A 51 -5.28 -20.32 8.87
C GLN A 51 -5.90 -18.93 9.11
N VAL A 52 -6.33 -18.24 8.05
CA VAL A 52 -7.02 -16.94 8.17
C VAL A 52 -8.30 -17.10 9.01
N LEU A 53 -9.12 -18.12 8.74
CA LEU A 53 -10.34 -18.38 9.51
C LEU A 53 -10.05 -18.68 10.99
N ASN A 54 -8.94 -19.35 11.29
CA ASN A 54 -8.53 -19.62 12.66
C ASN A 54 -8.14 -18.33 13.41
N GLU A 55 -7.42 -17.40 12.77
CA GLU A 55 -7.09 -16.09 13.37
C GLU A 55 -8.33 -15.23 13.62
N ILE A 56 -9.28 -15.23 12.67
CA ILE A 56 -10.58 -14.57 12.85
C ILE A 56 -11.31 -15.13 14.07
N ALA A 57 -11.35 -16.47 14.21
CA ALA A 57 -12.01 -17.12 15.33
C ALA A 57 -11.30 -16.88 16.67
N ALA A 58 -9.97 -16.73 16.66
CA ALA A 58 -9.17 -16.40 17.84
C ALA A 58 -9.30 -14.94 18.26
N GLY A 59 -9.68 -14.04 17.34
CA GLY A 59 -9.76 -12.60 17.60
C GLY A 59 -8.39 -11.92 17.71
N ASN A 60 -7.34 -12.54 17.20
CA ASN A 60 -5.99 -11.99 17.22
C ASN A 60 -5.88 -10.86 16.18
N ILE A 61 -5.50 -9.67 16.62
CA ILE A 61 -5.28 -8.53 15.72
C ILE A 61 -3.76 -8.34 15.58
N PRO A 62 -3.20 -8.42 14.36
CA PRO A 62 -1.77 -8.18 14.16
C PRO A 62 -1.40 -6.70 14.34
N ASP A 63 -0.27 -6.45 15.01
CA ASP A 63 0.34 -5.12 15.12
C ASP A 63 1.16 -4.78 13.87
N GLY A 64 1.44 -3.50 13.64
CA GLY A 64 2.25 -3.00 12.54
C GLY A 64 1.47 -2.76 11.24
N TYR A 65 0.14 -2.81 11.29
CA TYR A 65 -0.76 -2.70 10.14
C TYR A 65 -1.77 -1.55 10.23
N LEU A 66 -1.67 -0.69 11.26
CA LEU A 66 -2.59 0.44 11.51
C LEU A 66 -4.05 0.00 11.72
N VAL A 67 -4.24 -1.14 12.38
CA VAL A 67 -5.55 -1.77 12.63
C VAL A 67 -5.89 -1.82 14.11
N THR A 68 -4.90 -1.69 15.00
CA THR A 68 -5.16 -1.56 16.43
C THR A 68 -5.37 -0.10 16.79
N ASP A 69 -6.04 0.13 17.91
CA ASP A 69 -6.35 1.49 18.33
C ASP A 69 -5.07 2.20 18.81
N GLU A 70 -4.11 1.46 19.41
CA GLU A 70 -2.83 1.98 19.91
C GLU A 70 -1.86 2.46 18.81
N GLU A 71 -2.08 2.07 17.55
CA GLU A 71 -1.27 2.51 16.41
C GLU A 71 -1.61 3.93 15.93
N TRP A 72 -2.72 4.49 16.42
CA TRP A 72 -3.20 5.82 16.06
C TRP A 72 -2.91 6.84 17.16
N GLU A 73 -2.62 8.09 16.76
CA GLU A 73 -2.24 9.17 17.69
C GLU A 73 -3.32 9.47 18.74
N ASP A 74 -4.59 9.33 18.36
CA ASP A 74 -5.74 9.55 19.25
C ASP A 74 -6.21 8.26 19.97
N GLU A 75 -5.44 7.18 19.87
CA GLU A 75 -5.79 5.85 20.40
C GLU A 75 -7.17 5.35 19.90
N GLU A 76 -7.55 5.73 18.68
CA GLU A 76 -8.82 5.37 18.05
C GLU A 76 -8.64 5.11 16.55
N TYR A 77 -9.23 4.01 16.06
CA TYR A 77 -9.29 3.75 14.63
C TYR A 77 -10.14 4.83 13.90
N PRO A 78 -9.61 5.47 12.84
CA PRO A 78 -10.22 6.67 12.26
C PRO A 78 -11.57 6.38 11.59
N ASN A 79 -12.53 7.29 11.83
CA ASN A 79 -13.88 7.24 11.24
C ASN A 79 -14.04 8.07 9.96
N ALA A 80 -13.02 8.86 9.60
CA ALA A 80 -12.99 9.66 8.38
C ALA A 80 -11.54 9.98 7.99
N GLU A 81 -11.32 10.25 6.70
CA GLU A 81 -10.03 10.69 6.18
C GLU A 81 -10.22 11.89 5.23
N ALA A 82 -9.40 12.92 5.43
CA ALA A 82 -9.38 14.10 4.56
C ALA A 82 -8.32 13.93 3.47
N ILE A 83 -8.76 13.73 2.23
CA ILE A 83 -7.86 13.58 1.07
C ILE A 83 -7.74 14.90 0.31
N PRO A 84 -6.51 15.40 0.06
CA PRO A 84 -6.32 16.61 -0.72
C PRO A 84 -6.70 16.37 -2.18
N VAL A 85 -7.62 17.19 -2.70
CA VAL A 85 -8.09 17.13 -4.08
C VAL A 85 -7.71 18.39 -4.87
N GLY A 86 -7.02 18.18 -6.00
CA GLY A 86 -6.64 19.25 -6.92
C GLY A 86 -5.47 20.11 -6.42
N ARG A 87 -5.36 21.33 -6.95
CA ARG A 87 -4.20 22.22 -6.74
C ARG A 87 -4.38 23.28 -5.66
N ALA A 88 -5.57 23.39 -5.08
CA ALA A 88 -5.96 24.52 -4.22
C ALA A 88 -6.18 24.13 -2.75
N SER A 89 -5.49 23.08 -2.26
CA SER A 89 -5.62 22.58 -0.88
C SER A 89 -7.06 22.26 -0.46
N LYS A 90 -7.95 22.01 -1.43
CA LYS A 90 -9.31 21.58 -1.16
C LYS A 90 -9.23 20.18 -0.60
N GLN A 91 -9.83 19.95 0.57
CA GLN A 91 -9.91 18.63 1.18
C GLN A 91 -11.25 18.00 0.81
N LEU A 92 -11.22 16.72 0.46
CA LEU A 92 -12.40 15.87 0.35
C LEU A 92 -12.39 14.94 1.56
N GLU A 93 -13.38 15.12 2.43
CA GLU A 93 -13.57 14.24 3.57
C GLU A 93 -14.30 12.97 3.11
N ILE A 94 -13.69 11.82 3.36
CA ILE A 94 -14.24 10.51 3.08
C ILE A 94 -14.62 9.89 4.41
N ALA A 95 -15.90 9.54 4.56
CA ALA A 95 -16.36 8.81 5.72
C ALA A 95 -15.84 7.36 5.66
N LEU A 96 -15.23 6.93 6.76
CA LEU A 96 -14.69 5.60 6.97
C LEU A 96 -15.29 4.98 8.25
N PRO A 97 -16.61 4.70 8.32
CA PRO A 97 -17.22 4.15 9.52
C PRO A 97 -16.49 2.91 10.03
N ALA A 98 -16.01 2.96 11.28
CA ALA A 98 -15.18 1.92 11.87
C ALA A 98 -15.91 0.57 11.87
N GLU A 99 -17.24 0.54 12.01
CA GLU A 99 -18.04 -0.70 12.02
C GLU A 99 -17.96 -1.45 10.68
N ILE A 100 -17.64 -0.76 9.59
CA ILE A 100 -17.52 -1.34 8.24
C ILE A 100 -16.06 -1.58 7.90
N TRP A 101 -15.20 -0.57 8.12
CA TRP A 101 -13.83 -0.59 7.63
C TRP A 101 -12.86 -1.31 8.55
N ARG A 102 -12.99 -1.17 9.87
CA ARG A 102 -12.08 -1.81 10.82
C ARG A 102 -12.13 -3.35 10.74
N PRO A 103 -13.30 -4.02 10.68
CA PRO A 103 -13.34 -5.48 10.50
C PRO A 103 -12.68 -5.94 9.19
N ARG A 104 -12.76 -5.15 8.12
CA ARG A 104 -12.14 -5.46 6.83
C ARG A 104 -10.62 -5.26 6.87
N ALA A 105 -10.16 -4.20 7.54
CA ALA A 105 -8.76 -3.91 7.72
C ALA A 105 -8.09 -4.99 8.58
N VAL A 106 -8.73 -5.40 9.68
CA VAL A 106 -8.27 -6.53 10.52
C VAL A 106 -8.17 -7.82 9.71
N LEU A 107 -9.22 -8.17 8.95
CA LEU A 107 -9.19 -9.36 8.09
C LEU A 107 -8.04 -9.32 7.08
N TRP A 108 -7.82 -8.16 6.47
CA TRP A 108 -6.70 -7.96 5.54
C TRP A 108 -5.35 -8.10 6.24
N ALA A 109 -5.16 -7.50 7.42
CA ALA A 109 -3.92 -7.59 8.19
C ALA A 109 -3.62 -9.05 8.59
N GLN A 110 -4.61 -9.77 9.11
CA GLN A 110 -4.49 -11.20 9.42
C GLN A 110 -4.07 -12.02 8.20
N ALA A 111 -4.69 -11.77 7.06
CA ALA A 111 -4.37 -12.45 5.80
C ALA A 111 -2.95 -12.12 5.30
N VAL A 112 -2.53 -10.86 5.39
CA VAL A 112 -1.19 -10.43 4.96
C VAL A 112 -0.10 -10.97 5.86
N GLU A 113 -0.29 -10.95 7.18
CA GLU A 113 0.63 -11.51 8.17
C GLU A 113 0.86 -13.01 7.90
N ILE A 114 -0.21 -13.78 7.68
CA ILE A 114 -0.11 -15.20 7.31
C ILE A 114 0.61 -15.36 5.98
N LEU A 115 0.26 -14.55 4.97
CA LEU A 115 0.89 -14.63 3.66
C LEU A 115 2.39 -14.33 3.72
N GLY A 116 2.80 -13.35 4.53
CA GLY A 116 4.21 -13.01 4.76
C GLY A 116 5.01 -14.14 5.39
N ARG A 117 4.37 -14.96 6.25
CA ARG A 117 4.99 -16.17 6.81
C ARG A 117 5.12 -17.31 5.79
N LEU A 118 4.28 -17.32 4.75
CA LEU A 118 4.24 -18.37 3.72
C LEU A 118 5.16 -18.10 2.52
N ILE A 119 5.41 -16.83 2.19
CA ILE A 119 6.27 -16.45 1.06
C ILE A 119 7.72 -16.34 1.55
N PRO A 120 8.64 -17.17 1.05
CA PRO A 120 10.06 -17.06 1.41
C PRO A 120 10.68 -15.77 0.84
N ASP A 121 11.50 -15.09 1.64
CA ASP A 121 12.24 -13.91 1.20
C ASP A 121 13.16 -14.26 0.02
N PRO A 122 13.04 -13.56 -1.14
CA PRO A 122 13.88 -13.85 -2.31
C PRO A 122 15.37 -13.57 -2.07
N GLN A 123 15.70 -12.80 -1.03
CA GLN A 123 17.08 -12.40 -0.70
C GLN A 123 17.87 -13.44 0.11
N SER A 124 17.23 -14.52 0.57
CA SER A 124 17.88 -15.57 1.38
C SER A 124 18.78 -16.53 0.59
N SER A 125 18.89 -16.37 -0.74
CA SER A 125 19.60 -17.31 -1.64
C SER A 125 20.91 -16.77 -2.26
N HIS A 126 21.35 -15.56 -1.93
CA HIS A 126 22.50 -14.91 -2.58
C HIS A 126 23.78 -14.81 -1.72
N SER A 127 23.87 -15.56 -0.62
CA SER A 127 25.00 -15.48 0.31
C SER A 127 25.68 -16.81 0.62
N ASP A 128 25.75 -17.75 -0.34
CA ASP A 128 26.63 -18.93 -0.21
C ASP A 128 27.23 -19.29 -1.58
N SER A 129 28.35 -18.65 -1.92
CA SER A 129 29.35 -19.15 -2.87
C SER A 129 30.65 -18.39 -2.62
N ASP A 130 31.46 -18.94 -1.72
CA ASP A 130 32.93 -18.76 -1.71
C ASP A 130 33.56 -19.36 -2.97
#